data_AF-A0A0T1XGP4-F1
#
_entry.id   AF-A0A0T1XGP4-F1
#
_cell.length_a   1.000
_cell.length_b   1.000
_cell.length_c   1.000
_cell.angle_alpha   90.00
_cell.angle_beta   90.00
_cell.angle_gamma   90.00
#
_symmetry.space_group_name_H-M   'P 1'
#
loop_
_entity.id
_entity.type
_entity.pdbx_description
1 polymer ?
#
loop_
_entity_poly.entity_id
_entity_poly.type
_entity_poly.pdbx_seq_one_letter_code
_entity_poly.pdbx_strand_id
1 'polypeptide(L)'
;MEILAPKRSIDDPHYNVELQEALDFPVLDFIDRIGAAGWNKREAFKALAEVIHNQALAYEEDPDPDDDASELGEVDDSADRLIEGFVEGRNLGP
;
A
#
# COMPACT_ATOMS: atom_id res chain seq x y z
N MET A 1 -21.43 1.40 -8.19
CA MET A 1 -20.91 0.11 -7.75
C MET A 1 -19.99 0.34 -6.57
N GLU A 2 -19.96 -0.59 -5.63
CA GLU A 2 -19.04 -0.57 -4.50
C GLU A 2 -17.82 -1.43 -4.85
N ILE A 3 -16.62 -0.92 -4.58
CA ILE A 3 -15.37 -1.69 -4.69
C ILE A 3 -15.18 -2.39 -3.35
N LEU A 4 -15.17 -3.73 -3.38
CA LEU A 4 -14.99 -4.53 -2.16
C LEU A 4 -13.50 -4.80 -1.96
N ALA A 5 -13.07 -4.72 -0.70
CA ALA A 5 -11.73 -5.13 -0.33
C ALA A 5 -11.54 -6.63 -0.61
N PRO A 6 -10.35 -7.05 -1.08
CA PRO A 6 -10.01 -8.46 -1.21
C PRO A 6 -10.10 -9.15 0.16
N LYS A 7 -10.57 -10.40 0.15
CA LYS A 7 -10.72 -11.21 1.37
C LYS A 7 -9.44 -11.97 1.71
N ARG A 8 -8.60 -12.24 0.71
CA ARG A 8 -7.31 -12.93 0.89
C ARG A 8 -6.25 -11.99 1.46
N SER A 9 -5.28 -12.57 2.17
CA SER A 9 -4.08 -11.82 2.61
C SER A 9 -3.22 -11.47 1.41
N ILE A 10 -2.42 -10.41 1.55
CA ILE A 10 -1.46 -9.96 0.54
C ILE A 10 -0.44 -11.06 0.16
N ASP A 11 -0.14 -11.98 1.09
CA ASP A 11 0.77 -13.11 0.87
C ASP A 11 0.17 -14.26 0.05
N ASP A 12 -1.15 -14.25 -0.22
CA ASP A 12 -1.80 -15.33 -0.99
C ASP A 12 -1.44 -15.19 -2.48
N PRO A 13 -0.98 -16.27 -3.16
CA PRO A 13 -0.68 -16.25 -4.59
C PRO A 13 -1.84 -15.80 -5.49
N HIS A 14 -3.08 -15.90 -5.00
CA HIS A 14 -4.30 -15.52 -5.72
C HIS A 14 -4.86 -14.17 -5.25
N TYR A 15 -4.18 -13.45 -4.36
CA TYR A 15 -4.55 -12.10 -3.93
C TYR A 15 -4.65 -11.15 -5.13
N ASN A 16 -3.67 -11.23 -6.04
CA ASN A 16 -3.65 -10.41 -7.25
C ASN A 16 -4.83 -10.70 -8.19
N VAL A 17 -5.27 -11.96 -8.26
CA VAL A 17 -6.44 -12.33 -9.07
C VAL A 17 -7.71 -11.72 -8.48
N GLU A 18 -7.87 -11.78 -7.15
CA GLU A 18 -9.04 -11.21 -6.46
C GLU A 18 -9.10 -9.67 -6.60
N LEU A 19 -7.95 -8.99 -6.56
CA LEU A 19 -7.86 -7.56 -6.85
C LEU A 19 -8.34 -7.23 -8.26
N GLN A 20 -7.90 -8.00 -9.27
CA GLN A 20 -8.33 -7.80 -10.64
C GLN A 20 -9.84 -8.02 -10.79
N GLU A 21 -10.39 -9.08 -10.20
CA GLU A 21 -11.83 -9.36 -10.23
C GLU A 21 -12.65 -8.24 -9.55
N ALA A 22 -12.15 -7.69 -8.45
CA ALA A 22 -12.80 -6.58 -7.75
C ALA A 22 -12.83 -5.28 -8.60
N LEU A 23 -11.83 -5.07 -9.45
CA LEU A 23 -11.69 -3.88 -10.28
C LEU A 23 -12.30 -4.00 -11.68
N ASP A 24 -12.48 -5.21 -12.21
CA ASP A 24 -12.95 -5.45 -13.58
C ASP A 24 -14.27 -4.74 -13.89
N PHE A 25 -15.30 -4.99 -13.06
CA PHE A 25 -16.60 -4.34 -13.24
C PHE A 25 -16.55 -2.81 -13.06
N PRO A 26 -15.95 -2.25 -11.99
CA PRO A 26 -15.76 -0.81 -11.85
C PRO A 26 -15.09 -0.13 -13.05
N VAL A 27 -14.03 -0.73 -13.58
CA VAL A 27 -13.30 -0.18 -14.74
C VAL A 27 -14.17 -0.20 -15.99
N LEU A 28 -14.90 -1.29 -16.22
CA LEU A 28 -15.83 -1.38 -17.35
C LEU A 28 -16.95 -0.34 -17.28
N ASP A 29 -17.58 -0.17 -16.11
CA ASP A 29 -18.63 0.84 -15.89
C ASP A 29 -18.09 2.27 -16.11
N PHE A 30 -16.87 2.55 -15.65
CA PHE A 30 -16.21 3.84 -15.91
C PHE A 30 -16.02 4.10 -17.41
N ILE A 31 -15.53 3.12 -18.16
CA ILE A 31 -15.32 3.24 -19.60
C ILE A 31 -16.63 3.36 -20.36
N ASP A 32 -17.68 2.67 -19.91
CA ASP A 32 -19.01 2.80 -20.49
C ASP A 32 -19.59 4.20 -20.31
N ARG A 33 -19.37 4.83 -19.15
CA ARG A 33 -19.75 6.24 -18.91
C ARG A 33 -18.98 7.20 -19.80
N ILE A 34 -17.68 6.96 -19.98
CA ILE A 34 -16.85 7.75 -20.91
C ILE A 34 -17.37 7.60 -22.35
N GLY A 35 -17.71 6.37 -22.76
CA GLY A 35 -18.33 6.10 -24.06
C GLY A 35 -19.68 6.81 -24.23
N ALA A 36 -20.52 6.82 -23.19
CA ALA A 36 -21.79 7.54 -23.18
C ALA A 36 -21.61 9.06 -23.29
N ALA A 37 -20.49 9.60 -22.82
CA ALA A 37 -20.08 11.00 -23.02
C ALA A 37 -19.53 11.28 -24.44
N GLY A 38 -19.53 10.28 -25.34
CA GLY A 38 -19.13 10.43 -26.74
C GLY A 38 -17.65 10.19 -27.03
N TRP A 39 -16.88 9.71 -26.05
CA TRP A 39 -15.45 9.45 -26.24
C TRP A 39 -15.23 8.09 -26.91
N ASN A 40 -14.11 7.95 -27.61
CA ASN A 40 -13.69 6.65 -28.12
C ASN A 40 -13.19 5.78 -26.95
N LYS A 41 -13.88 4.66 -26.67
CA LYS A 41 -13.53 3.74 -25.58
C LYS A 41 -12.07 3.24 -25.65
N ARG A 42 -11.52 3.02 -26.84
CA ARG A 42 -10.13 2.57 -27.01
C ARG A 42 -9.13 3.62 -26.55
N GLU A 43 -9.37 4.88 -26.89
CA GLU A 43 -8.52 5.99 -26.44
C GLU A 43 -8.72 6.25 -24.94
N ALA A 44 -9.94 6.06 -24.42
CA ALA A 44 -10.22 6.13 -22.99
C ALA A 44 -9.43 5.09 -22.19
N PHE A 45 -9.34 3.84 -22.66
CA PHE A 45 -8.51 2.80 -22.02
C PHE A 45 -7.03 3.19 -21.98
N LYS A 46 -6.50 3.74 -23.06
CA LYS A 46 -5.10 4.20 -23.10
C LYS A 46 -4.85 5.33 -22.11
N ALA A 47 -5.72 6.34 -22.12
CA ALA A 47 -5.63 7.47 -21.19
C ALA A 47 -5.74 7.00 -19.74
N LEU A 48 -6.63 6.06 -19.43
CA LEU A 48 -6.78 5.50 -18.10
C LEU A 48 -5.50 4.79 -17.63
N ALA A 49 -4.87 4.00 -18.51
CA ALA A 49 -3.61 3.32 -18.19
C ALA A 49 -2.49 4.33 -17.86
N GLU A 50 -2.37 5.41 -18.63
CA GLU A 50 -1.36 6.45 -18.34
C GLU A 50 -1.65 7.22 -17.05
N VAL A 51 -2.92 7.53 -16.78
CA VAL A 51 -3.32 8.20 -15.53
C VAL A 51 -2.98 7.33 -14.32
N ILE A 52 -3.34 6.04 -14.35
CA ILE A 52 -3.04 5.11 -13.25
C ILE A 52 -1.52 4.96 -13.08
N HIS A 53 -0.76 4.84 -14.18
CA HIS A 53 0.69 4.74 -14.11
C HIS A 53 1.33 5.97 -13.45
N ASN A 54 0.93 7.17 -13.86
CA ASN A 54 1.45 8.42 -13.30
C ASN A 54 1.06 8.60 -11.83
N GLN A 55 -0.16 8.18 -11.45
CA GLN A 55 -0.58 8.20 -10.05
C GLN A 55 0.22 7.22 -9.20
N ALA A 56 0.50 6.01 -9.72
CA ALA A 56 1.33 5.04 -9.03
C ALA A 56 2.76 5.58 -8.81
N LEU A 57 3.37 6.19 -9.83
CA LEU A 57 4.68 6.82 -9.70
C LEU A 57 4.69 7.95 -8.66
N ALA A 58 3.64 8.78 -8.65
CA ALA A 58 3.52 9.85 -7.66
C ALA A 58 3.35 9.29 -6.24
N TYR A 59 2.61 8.19 -6.10
CA TYR A 59 2.44 7.49 -4.82
C TYR A 59 3.73 6.84 -4.33
N GLU A 60 4.55 6.29 -5.23
CA GLU A 60 5.88 5.78 -4.87
C GLU A 60 6.86 6.90 -4.45
N GLU A 61 6.70 8.11 -4.99
CA GLU A 61 7.52 9.28 -4.64
C GLU A 61 7.12 9.91 -3.29
N ASP A 62 5.83 9.92 -2.97
CA ASP A 62 5.26 10.45 -1.72
C ASP A 62 4.18 9.48 -1.19
N PRO A 63 4.59 8.37 -0.54
CA PRO A 63 3.65 7.41 0.02
C PRO A 63 2.88 8.07 1.16
N ASP A 64 1.58 7.79 1.23
CA ASP A 64 0.73 8.35 2.27
C ASP A 64 1.22 7.86 3.65
N PRO A 65 1.47 8.75 4.64
CA PRO A 65 1.99 8.35 5.95
C PRO A 65 1.11 7.35 6.71
N ASP A 66 -0.17 7.19 6.32
CA ASP A 66 -1.07 6.18 6.89
C ASP A 66 -0.80 4.74 6.38
N ASP A 67 -0.07 4.56 5.27
CA ASP A 67 0.31 3.22 4.77
C ASP A 67 1.54 2.65 5.52
N ASP A 68 2.40 3.51 6.08
CA ASP A 68 3.59 3.15 6.88
C ASP A 68 3.23 2.72 8.32
N ALA A 69 2.00 2.98 8.78
CA ALA A 69 1.58 2.70 10.16
C ALA A 69 1.44 1.20 10.48
N SER A 70 1.56 0.31 9.49
CA SER A 70 1.47 -1.14 9.67
C SER A 70 2.83 -1.86 9.81
N GLU A 71 3.97 -1.19 9.59
CA GLU A 71 5.32 -1.78 9.75
C GLU A 71 6.03 -1.43 11.08
N LEU A 72 5.40 -0.69 12.00
CA LEU A 72 5.95 -0.43 13.35
C LEU A 72 5.48 -1.45 14.40
N GLY A 73 5.38 -2.72 14.00
CA GLY A 73 5.28 -3.84 14.92
C GLY A 73 6.66 -4.18 15.51
N GLU A 74 6.82 -3.89 16.80
CA GLU A 74 7.93 -4.32 17.68
C GLU A 74 9.28 -3.61 17.49
N VAL A 75 9.35 -2.33 17.89
CA VAL A 75 10.58 -1.85 18.55
C VAL A 75 10.70 -2.54 19.90
N ASP A 76 11.40 -3.66 19.91
CA ASP A 76 11.85 -4.37 21.11
C ASP A 76 12.50 -3.38 22.09
N ASP A 77 11.86 -3.20 23.24
CA ASP A 77 12.23 -2.31 24.37
C ASP A 77 13.55 -2.73 25.06
N SER A 78 14.42 -3.49 24.39
CA SER A 78 15.68 -4.01 24.91
C SER A 78 16.83 -3.00 24.88
N ALA A 79 16.65 -1.80 24.31
CA ALA A 79 17.68 -0.77 24.33
C ALA A 79 17.90 -0.17 25.74
N ASP A 80 16.91 -0.25 26.63
CA ASP A 80 17.03 0.34 27.98
C ASP A 80 17.91 -0.50 28.94
N ARG A 81 18.14 -1.79 28.66
CA ARG A 81 18.97 -2.67 29.51
C ARG A 81 20.49 -2.57 29.29
N LEU A 82 20.96 -1.86 28.27
CA LEU A 82 22.40 -1.77 28.00
C LEU A 82 23.11 -0.65 28.79
N ILE A 83 22.37 0.23 29.47
CA ILE A 83 22.97 1.35 30.22
C ILE A 83 23.25 1.00 31.70
N GLU A 84 22.51 0.09 32.32
CA GLU A 84 22.74 -0.24 33.76
C GLU A 84 24.00 -1.09 34.01
N GLY A 85 24.47 -1.88 33.03
CA GLY A 85 25.63 -2.77 33.22
C GLY A 85 27.00 -2.06 33.21
N PHE A 86 27.09 -0.81 32.76
CA PHE A 86 28.37 -0.12 32.57
C PHE A 86 28.84 0.69 33.79
N VAL A 87 27.99 0.89 34.81
CA VAL A 87 28.31 1.73 35.98
C VAL A 87 28.74 0.93 37.23
N GLU A 88 28.43 -0.37 37.31
CA GLU A 88 28.76 -1.18 38.51
C GLU A 88 30.18 -1.78 38.53
N GLY A 89 30.98 -1.63 37.47
CA GLY A 89 32.33 -2.21 37.40
C GLY A 89 33.45 -1.39 38.03
N ARG A 90 33.20 -0.14 38.49
CA ARG A 90 34.28 0.81 38.85
C ARG A 90 34.28 1.27 40.31
N ASN A 91 33.58 0.58 41.22
CA ASN A 91 33.61 0.89 42.65
C ASN A 91 33.79 -0.35 43.55
N LEU A 92 34.92 -1.05 43.38
CA LEU A 92 35.52 -1.82 44.47
C LEU A 92 36.98 -1.39 44.60
N GLY A 93 37.18 -0.26 45.29
CA GLY A 93 38.30 -0.15 46.23
C GLY A 93 37.96 -0.94 47.50
N PRO A 94 38.89 -1.16 48.45
CA PRO A 94 40.09 -0.37 48.73
C PRO A 94 41.41 -0.97 48.23
#